data_AF-A0A1F5CMN1-F1
#
_entry.id   AF-A0A1F5CMN1-F1
#
_cell.length_a   1.000
_cell.length_b   1.000
_cell.length_c   1.000
_cell.angle_alpha   90.00
_cell.angle_beta   90.00
_cell.angle_gamma   90.00
#
_symmetry.space_group_name_H-M   'P 1'
#
loop_
_entity.id
_entity.type
_entity.pdbx_description
1 polymer ?
#
loop_
_entity_poly.entity_id
_entity_poly.type
_entity_poly.pdbx_seq_one_letter_code
_entity_poly.pdbx_strand_id
1 'polypeptide(L)'
;MKVVAADSSSAILNEKFDPLTIVATAAVLVDSPYREARGSLPEPIYADANKGYEVIVHEAELCLNLLEKTKADVVHLDISLGAISLEELSPIQFTNMKISTLGKQHLLKILPRIRKIAGEITRKYGIEVLAIGKESIPVRIAELTSGANAILYACEKTLKENQPVLLGLPSKCQPRISDESAYLYSLMAAEHDVRGFAADQSGVLEKVHISEVLNPIARGFRALRIEPKT
;
A
#
# COMPACT_ATOMS: atom_id res chain seq x y z
N MET A 1 -21.27 -5.57 -1.13
CA MET A 1 -19.98 -6.26 -1.00
C MET A 1 -19.02 -5.41 -0.18
N LYS A 2 -18.44 -5.96 0.88
CA LYS A 2 -17.38 -5.39 1.70
C LYS A 2 -16.08 -6.11 1.37
N VAL A 3 -15.03 -5.36 1.06
CA VAL A 3 -13.75 -5.92 0.65
C VAL A 3 -12.69 -5.50 1.64
N VAL A 4 -11.90 -6.46 2.11
CA VAL A 4 -10.62 -6.15 2.76
C VAL A 4 -9.52 -6.22 1.71
N ALA A 5 -8.64 -5.23 1.69
CA ALA A 5 -7.48 -5.22 0.81
C ALA A 5 -6.29 -4.63 1.54
N ALA A 6 -5.08 -4.90 1.05
CA ALA A 6 -3.87 -4.27 1.56
C ALA A 6 -2.93 -3.92 0.42
N ASP A 7 -2.09 -2.92 0.67
CA ASP A 7 -0.98 -2.56 -0.20
C ASP A 7 0.13 -1.86 0.59
N SER A 8 1.35 -1.96 0.08
CA SER A 8 2.55 -1.31 0.61
C SER A 8 3.07 -0.30 -0.39
N SER A 9 3.16 0.96 0.02
CA SER A 9 3.40 2.05 -0.91
C SER A 9 4.31 3.11 -0.32
N SER A 10 4.74 4.00 -1.22
CA SER A 10 5.66 5.10 -0.96
C SER A 10 7.04 4.66 -0.50
N ALA A 11 8.07 5.35 -0.99
CA ALA A 11 9.44 5.00 -0.69
C ALA A 11 10.27 6.22 -0.33
N ILE A 12 11.12 6.10 0.68
CA ILE A 12 12.23 7.05 0.85
C ILE A 12 13.16 6.89 -0.34
N LEU A 13 13.48 8.01 -0.98
CA LEU A 13 14.33 8.09 -2.15
C LEU A 13 15.70 8.65 -1.79
N ASN A 14 16.71 8.30 -2.56
CA ASN A 14 17.98 9.02 -2.56
C ASN A 14 17.88 10.32 -3.39
N GLU A 15 18.97 11.10 -3.43
CA GLU A 15 19.03 12.35 -4.23
C GLU A 15 18.86 12.14 -5.74
N LYS A 16 19.08 10.92 -6.23
CA LYS A 16 18.88 10.51 -7.63
C LYS A 16 17.47 10.01 -7.90
N PHE A 17 16.58 10.08 -6.91
CA PHE A 17 15.19 9.59 -6.94
C PHE A 17 15.06 8.05 -6.99
N ASP A 18 16.14 7.31 -6.72
CA ASP A 18 16.05 5.85 -6.60
C ASP A 18 15.40 5.47 -5.25
N PRO A 19 14.48 4.51 -5.23
CA PRO A 19 13.84 4.06 -3.99
C PRO A 19 14.83 3.26 -3.13
N LEU A 20 14.92 3.63 -1.86
CA LEU A 20 15.72 2.94 -0.84
C LEU A 20 14.86 2.05 0.03
N THR A 21 13.73 2.59 0.52
CA THR A 21 12.97 1.95 1.60
C THR A 21 11.48 2.23 1.46
N ILE A 22 10.66 1.19 1.39
CA ILE A 22 9.19 1.28 1.42
C ILE A 22 8.76 1.65 2.84
N VAL A 23 7.94 2.68 2.98
CA VAL A 23 7.67 3.30 4.30
C VAL A 23 6.53 2.62 5.04
N ALA A 24 5.42 2.36 4.36
CA ALA A 24 4.17 1.96 5.00
C ALA A 24 3.45 0.82 4.27
N THR A 25 2.69 0.06 5.05
CA THR A 25 1.65 -0.85 4.57
C THR A 25 0.33 -0.46 5.21
N ALA A 26 -0.78 -0.61 4.49
CA ALA A 26 -2.10 -0.43 5.07
C ALA A 26 -3.05 -1.52 4.59
N ALA A 27 -3.77 -2.13 5.54
CA ALA A 27 -4.97 -2.90 5.23
C ALA A 27 -6.19 -1.99 5.38
N VAL A 28 -7.16 -2.12 4.49
CA VAL A 28 -8.37 -1.29 4.44
C VAL A 28 -9.60 -2.17 4.32
N LEU A 29 -10.68 -1.74 4.97
CA LEU A 29 -12.04 -2.21 4.71
C LEU A 29 -12.72 -1.18 3.80
N VAL A 30 -13.20 -1.64 2.65
CA VAL A 30 -13.90 -0.80 1.68
C VAL A 30 -15.29 -1.37 1.42
N ASP A 31 -16.30 -0.51 1.45
CA ASP A 31 -17.65 -0.82 1.04
C ASP A 31 -18.20 0.25 0.08
N SER A 32 -19.43 0.08 -0.38
CA SER A 32 -20.07 1.04 -1.30
C SER A 32 -20.04 2.45 -0.69
N PRO A 33 -19.61 3.49 -1.44
CA PRO A 33 -19.47 3.56 -2.91
C PRO A 33 -18.06 3.24 -3.46
N TYR A 34 -17.17 2.60 -2.68
CA TYR A 34 -15.81 2.21 -3.08
C TYR A 34 -14.91 3.39 -3.46
N ARG A 35 -14.92 4.44 -2.63
CA ARG A 35 -14.13 5.68 -2.86
C ARG A 35 -13.08 5.94 -1.80
N GLU A 36 -13.27 5.42 -0.59
CA GLU A 36 -12.37 5.59 0.55
C GLU A 36 -12.51 4.38 1.48
N ALA A 37 -11.51 4.15 2.34
CA ALA A 37 -11.58 3.15 3.37
C ALA A 37 -12.57 3.55 4.48
N ARG A 38 -13.46 2.63 4.87
CA ARG A 38 -14.33 2.78 6.04
C ARG A 38 -13.59 2.54 7.36
N GLY A 39 -12.53 1.75 7.29
CA GLY A 39 -11.60 1.51 8.38
C GLY A 39 -10.28 1.03 7.80
N SER A 40 -9.18 1.33 8.49
CA SER A 40 -7.86 0.94 8.06
C SER A 40 -7.00 0.52 9.25
N LEU A 41 -5.98 -0.28 8.95
CA LEU A 41 -4.91 -0.66 9.85
C LEU A 41 -3.60 -0.34 9.14
N PRO A 42 -3.05 0.87 9.31
CA PRO A 42 -1.74 1.24 8.76
C PRO A 42 -0.62 0.83 9.71
N GLU A 43 0.53 0.43 9.16
CA GLU A 43 1.75 0.10 9.91
C GLU A 43 2.98 0.68 9.19
N PRO A 44 3.94 1.29 9.92
CA PRO A 44 5.24 1.64 9.36
C PRO A 44 6.10 0.38 9.22
N ILE A 45 6.65 0.15 8.03
CA ILE A 45 7.40 -1.09 7.73
C ILE A 45 8.88 -0.86 7.45
N TYR A 46 9.25 0.29 6.90
CA TYR A 46 10.63 0.62 6.51
C TYR A 46 11.39 -0.54 5.84
N ALA A 47 10.76 -1.21 4.86
CA ALA A 47 11.31 -2.38 4.19
C ALA A 47 12.25 -2.00 3.03
N ASP A 48 13.30 -2.79 2.79
CA ASP A 48 14.21 -2.59 1.66
C ASP A 48 13.45 -2.70 0.32
N ALA A 49 13.53 -1.63 -0.50
CA ALA A 49 12.85 -1.58 -1.79
C ALA A 49 13.30 -2.70 -2.76
N ASN A 50 14.52 -3.22 -2.61
CA ASN A 50 15.02 -4.34 -3.43
C ASN A 50 14.39 -5.68 -3.07
N LYS A 51 13.79 -5.79 -1.88
CA LYS A 51 13.07 -6.98 -1.39
C LYS A 51 11.57 -6.75 -1.34
N GLY A 52 11.05 -5.85 -2.19
CA GLY A 52 9.64 -5.49 -2.23
C GLY A 52 8.69 -6.68 -2.31
N TYR A 53 9.07 -7.82 -2.90
CA TYR A 53 8.19 -9.00 -2.93
C TYR A 53 7.86 -9.58 -1.54
N GLU A 54 8.67 -9.33 -0.52
CA GLU A 54 8.42 -9.82 0.84
C GLU A 54 7.27 -9.06 1.53
N VAL A 55 7.00 -7.82 1.11
CA VAL A 55 5.93 -6.98 1.68
C VAL A 55 4.54 -7.54 1.39
N ILE A 56 4.38 -8.29 0.31
CA ILE A 56 3.11 -8.96 -0.05
C ILE A 56 2.68 -9.95 1.04
N VAL A 57 3.66 -10.60 1.70
CA VAL A 57 3.31 -11.49 2.81
C VAL A 57 2.78 -10.68 4.00
N HIS A 58 3.39 -9.53 4.27
CA HIS A 58 2.96 -8.65 5.34
C HIS A 58 1.58 -8.03 5.05
N GLU A 59 1.28 -7.68 3.80
CA GLU A 59 -0.06 -7.27 3.36
C GLU A 59 -1.12 -8.33 3.67
N ALA A 60 -0.82 -9.61 3.39
CA ALA A 60 -1.72 -10.72 3.69
C ALA A 60 -1.93 -10.89 5.21
N GLU A 61 -0.85 -10.78 5.99
CA GLU A 61 -0.90 -10.80 7.47
C GLU A 61 -1.76 -9.64 8.00
N LEU A 62 -1.62 -8.44 7.43
CA LEU A 62 -2.36 -7.25 7.85
C LEU A 62 -3.86 -7.34 7.49
N CYS A 63 -4.20 -7.98 6.36
CA CYS A 63 -5.58 -8.32 6.02
C CYS A 63 -6.20 -9.25 7.06
N LEU A 64 -5.47 -10.30 7.47
CA LEU A 64 -5.90 -11.22 8.52
C LEU A 64 -6.14 -10.49 9.85
N ASN A 65 -5.21 -9.60 10.24
CA ASN A 65 -5.33 -8.79 11.46
C ASN A 65 -6.55 -7.85 11.42
N LEU A 66 -6.82 -7.24 10.26
CA LEU A 66 -7.99 -6.38 10.10
C LEU A 66 -9.29 -7.18 10.24
N LEU A 67 -9.38 -8.38 9.66
CA LEU A 67 -10.53 -9.27 9.76
C LEU A 67 -10.86 -9.71 11.20
N GLU A 68 -9.93 -9.61 12.14
CA GLU A 68 -10.25 -9.85 13.57
C GLU A 68 -11.20 -8.80 14.14
N LYS A 69 -11.24 -7.61 13.53
CA LYS A 69 -11.99 -6.43 13.99
C LYS A 69 -13.16 -6.07 13.07
N THR A 70 -13.24 -6.67 11.88
CA THR A 70 -14.27 -6.35 10.88
C THR A 70 -14.81 -7.59 10.16
N LYS A 71 -15.93 -7.42 9.47
CA LYS A 71 -16.50 -8.42 8.57
C LYS A 71 -16.34 -7.96 7.13
N ALA A 72 -15.86 -8.87 6.28
CA ALA A 72 -15.74 -8.69 4.84
C ALA A 72 -16.38 -9.87 4.10
N ASP A 73 -16.66 -9.68 2.83
CA ASP A 73 -17.17 -10.72 1.94
C ASP A 73 -16.03 -11.39 1.15
N VAL A 74 -14.92 -10.68 0.93
CA VAL A 74 -13.75 -11.13 0.16
C VAL A 74 -12.50 -10.34 0.56
N VAL A 75 -11.32 -10.96 0.39
CA VAL A 75 -10.02 -10.29 0.52
C VAL A 75 -9.37 -10.16 -0.85
N HIS A 76 -8.85 -8.98 -1.17
CA HIS A 76 -8.09 -8.70 -2.39
C HIS A 76 -6.63 -8.42 -2.04
N LEU A 77 -5.69 -9.20 -2.58
CA LEU A 77 -4.25 -8.91 -2.48
C LEU A 77 -3.71 -8.25 -3.75
N ASP A 78 -2.65 -7.44 -3.59
CA ASP A 78 -1.96 -6.80 -4.71
C ASP A 78 -1.05 -7.76 -5.49
N ILE A 79 -1.64 -8.81 -6.04
CA ILE A 79 -0.95 -9.75 -6.93
C ILE A 79 -1.79 -9.88 -8.19
N SER A 80 -1.30 -9.38 -9.32
CA SER A 80 -2.06 -9.35 -10.58
C SER A 80 -2.07 -10.72 -11.26
N LEU A 81 -2.93 -11.65 -10.81
CA LEU A 81 -3.05 -13.02 -11.34
C LEU A 81 -4.44 -13.35 -11.88
N GLY A 82 -5.23 -12.34 -12.25
CA GLY A 82 -6.55 -12.54 -12.85
C GLY A 82 -7.62 -12.96 -11.85
N ALA A 83 -7.52 -12.50 -10.60
CA ALA A 83 -8.45 -12.80 -9.52
C ALA A 83 -8.59 -14.30 -9.20
N ILE A 84 -7.52 -15.06 -9.39
CA ILE A 84 -7.46 -16.46 -8.95
C ILE A 84 -7.39 -16.53 -7.42
N SER A 85 -8.04 -17.55 -6.87
CA SER A 85 -7.96 -17.88 -5.46
C SER A 85 -6.54 -18.27 -5.06
N LEU A 86 -6.03 -17.70 -3.97
CA LEU A 86 -4.68 -18.04 -3.51
C LEU A 86 -4.55 -19.49 -3.05
N GLU A 87 -5.62 -20.10 -2.55
CA GLU A 87 -5.61 -21.50 -2.15
C GLU A 87 -5.42 -22.46 -3.32
N GLU A 88 -5.98 -22.10 -4.48
CA GLU A 88 -5.88 -22.85 -5.73
C GLU A 88 -4.52 -22.65 -6.42
N LEU A 89 -3.78 -21.62 -6.01
CA LEU A 89 -2.55 -21.20 -6.67
C LEU A 89 -1.44 -22.25 -6.50
N SER A 90 -1.01 -22.82 -7.62
CA SER A 90 0.05 -23.82 -7.67
C SER A 90 1.20 -23.40 -8.58
N PRO A 91 2.44 -23.87 -8.32
CA PRO A 91 3.58 -23.61 -9.20
C PRO A 91 3.34 -23.98 -10.67
N ILE A 92 2.53 -25.01 -10.91
CA ILE A 92 2.21 -25.52 -12.26
C ILE A 92 1.44 -24.45 -13.06
N GLN A 93 0.51 -23.74 -12.42
CA GLN A 93 -0.30 -22.71 -13.06
C GLN A 93 0.54 -21.50 -13.51
N PHE A 94 1.70 -21.23 -12.87
CA PHE A 94 2.59 -20.13 -13.29
C PHE A 94 3.17 -20.30 -14.68
N THR A 95 3.28 -21.53 -15.18
CA THR A 95 3.83 -21.81 -16.51
C THR A 95 3.04 -21.08 -17.60
N ASN A 96 1.71 -21.03 -17.45
CA ASN A 96 0.80 -20.45 -18.43
C ASN A 96 0.44 -18.98 -18.15
N MET A 97 0.90 -18.41 -17.05
CA MET A 97 0.62 -17.02 -16.68
C MET A 97 1.57 -16.03 -17.37
N LYS A 98 1.00 -14.90 -17.81
CA LYS A 98 1.70 -13.75 -18.42
C LYS A 98 2.42 -12.89 -17.36
N ILE A 99 3.34 -13.49 -16.62
CA ILE A 99 4.16 -12.82 -15.59
C ILE A 99 5.62 -12.85 -16.05
N SER A 100 6.39 -11.82 -15.70
CA SER A 100 7.83 -11.80 -15.93
C SER A 100 8.55 -12.95 -15.21
N THR A 101 9.68 -13.41 -15.74
CA THR A 101 10.48 -14.48 -15.11
C THR A 101 10.87 -14.13 -13.68
N LEU A 102 11.28 -12.88 -13.45
CA LEU A 102 11.62 -12.38 -12.12
C LEU A 102 10.40 -12.39 -11.18
N GLY A 103 9.23 -11.94 -11.67
CA GLY A 103 7.98 -11.98 -10.91
C GLY A 103 7.58 -13.40 -10.52
N LYS A 104 7.73 -14.38 -11.41
CA LYS A 104 7.50 -15.80 -11.11
C LYS A 104 8.44 -16.31 -10.01
N GLN A 105 9.73 -15.98 -10.09
CA GLN A 105 10.71 -16.37 -9.07
C GLN A 105 10.41 -15.75 -7.70
N HIS A 106 10.06 -14.47 -7.65
CA HIS A 106 9.67 -13.80 -6.42
C HIS A 106 8.41 -14.41 -5.81
N LEU A 107 7.37 -14.62 -6.63
CA LEU A 107 6.12 -15.20 -6.19
C LEU A 107 6.29 -16.63 -5.66
N LEU A 108 7.11 -17.46 -6.31
CA LEU A 108 7.43 -18.81 -5.84
C LEU A 108 8.07 -18.82 -4.44
N LYS A 109 8.87 -17.82 -4.08
CA LYS A 109 9.50 -17.70 -2.75
C LYS A 109 8.47 -17.43 -1.65
N ILE A 110 7.46 -16.60 -1.95
CA ILE A 110 6.45 -16.19 -0.95
C ILE A 110 5.19 -17.05 -0.96
N LEU A 111 4.97 -17.82 -2.04
CA LEU A 111 3.75 -18.59 -2.26
C LEU A 111 3.34 -19.46 -1.06
N PRO A 112 4.24 -20.24 -0.42
CA PRO A 112 3.85 -21.07 0.72
C PRO A 112 3.30 -20.25 1.90
N ARG A 113 3.86 -19.05 2.14
CA ARG A 113 3.45 -18.17 3.24
C ARG A 113 2.09 -17.54 2.95
N ILE A 114 1.90 -16.99 1.76
CA ILE A 114 0.60 -16.37 1.39
C ILE A 114 -0.52 -17.41 1.32
N ARG A 115 -0.24 -18.64 0.87
CA ARG A 115 -1.23 -19.74 0.88
C ARG A 115 -1.62 -20.15 2.29
N LYS A 116 -0.64 -20.22 3.21
CA LYS A 116 -0.91 -20.52 4.61
C LYS A 116 -1.86 -19.48 5.22
N ILE A 117 -1.61 -18.19 4.96
CA ILE A 117 -2.46 -17.10 5.45
C ILE A 117 -3.85 -17.14 4.80
N ALA A 118 -3.93 -17.35 3.49
CA ALA A 118 -5.20 -17.48 2.78
C ALA A 118 -6.06 -18.63 3.35
N GLY A 119 -5.47 -19.82 3.52
CA GLY A 119 -6.18 -20.96 4.11
C GLY A 119 -6.60 -20.71 5.58
N GLU A 120 -5.87 -19.89 6.33
CA GLU A 120 -6.29 -19.45 7.66
C GLU A 120 -7.50 -18.51 7.61
N ILE A 121 -7.50 -17.54 6.70
CA ILE A 121 -8.63 -16.63 6.47
C ILE A 121 -9.89 -17.42 6.08
N THR A 122 -9.78 -18.35 5.13
CA THR A 122 -10.90 -19.19 4.71
C THR A 122 -11.40 -20.07 5.84
N ARG A 123 -10.51 -20.72 6.61
CA ARG A 123 -10.92 -21.58 7.72
C ARG A 123 -11.59 -20.80 8.86
N LYS A 124 -11.07 -19.62 9.21
CA LYS A 124 -11.54 -18.82 10.37
C LYS A 124 -12.79 -18.01 10.04
N TYR A 125 -12.90 -17.50 8.81
CA TYR A 125 -13.95 -16.55 8.44
C TYR A 125 -14.83 -17.02 7.28
N GLY A 126 -14.47 -18.08 6.56
CA GLY A 126 -15.21 -18.54 5.37
C GLY A 126 -15.09 -17.58 4.18
N ILE A 127 -14.01 -16.79 4.13
CA ILE A 127 -13.80 -15.73 3.14
C ILE A 127 -12.69 -16.13 2.18
N GLU A 128 -12.90 -15.92 0.89
CA GLU A 128 -11.89 -16.17 -0.14
C GLU A 128 -10.85 -15.04 -0.23
N VAL A 129 -9.61 -15.40 -0.56
CA VAL A 129 -8.51 -14.46 -0.81
C VAL A 129 -8.10 -14.51 -2.29
N LEU A 130 -8.28 -13.39 -2.98
CA LEU A 130 -8.10 -13.27 -4.42
C LEU A 130 -6.83 -12.49 -4.79
N ALA A 131 -6.07 -13.03 -5.74
CA ALA A 131 -4.94 -12.37 -6.39
C ALA A 131 -5.44 -11.52 -7.57
N ILE A 132 -5.97 -10.34 -7.27
CA ILE A 132 -6.57 -9.42 -8.25
C ILE A 132 -5.62 -8.29 -8.69
N GLY A 133 -4.77 -7.80 -7.78
CA GLY A 133 -3.82 -6.74 -8.09
C GLY A 133 -4.46 -5.39 -8.41
N LYS A 134 -3.80 -4.66 -9.31
CA LYS A 134 -4.17 -3.34 -9.84
C LYS A 134 -5.60 -3.19 -10.40
N GLU A 135 -6.30 -4.29 -10.71
CA GLU A 135 -7.68 -4.24 -11.20
C GLU A 135 -8.69 -4.03 -10.05
N SER A 136 -8.23 -4.02 -8.80
CA SER A 136 -9.05 -3.83 -7.60
C SER A 136 -9.02 -2.39 -7.09
N ILE A 137 -10.17 -1.72 -7.12
CA ILE A 137 -10.35 -0.41 -6.48
C ILE A 137 -10.03 -0.46 -4.97
N PRO A 138 -10.43 -1.49 -4.19
CA PRO A 138 -10.00 -1.61 -2.80
C PRO A 138 -8.48 -1.68 -2.60
N VAL A 139 -7.73 -2.33 -3.50
CA VAL A 139 -6.26 -2.37 -3.45
C VAL A 139 -5.71 -0.97 -3.72
N ARG A 140 -6.25 -0.26 -4.71
CA ARG A 140 -5.89 1.15 -4.97
C ARG A 140 -6.19 2.07 -3.79
N ILE A 141 -7.29 1.87 -3.08
CA ILE A 141 -7.60 2.62 -1.84
C ILE A 141 -6.59 2.26 -0.75
N ALA A 142 -6.18 0.99 -0.65
CA ALA A 142 -5.12 0.57 0.26
C ALA A 142 -3.79 1.27 -0.06
N GLU A 143 -3.40 1.35 -1.33
CA GLU A 143 -2.20 2.04 -1.82
C GLU A 143 -2.22 3.51 -1.41
N LEU A 144 -3.32 4.22 -1.71
CA LEU A 144 -3.45 5.64 -1.38
C LEU A 144 -3.50 5.86 0.14
N THR A 145 -4.10 4.94 0.90
CA THR A 145 -4.17 5.03 2.36
C THR A 145 -2.79 4.78 2.98
N SER A 146 -2.08 3.77 2.47
CA SER A 146 -0.69 3.48 2.81
C SER A 146 0.18 4.71 2.53
N GLY A 147 0.03 5.35 1.37
CA GLY A 147 0.79 6.53 1.02
C GLY A 147 0.46 7.76 1.87
N ALA A 148 -0.81 7.95 2.26
CA ALA A 148 -1.19 9.03 3.16
C ALA A 148 -0.55 8.85 4.56
N ASN A 149 -0.50 7.61 5.06
CA ASN A 149 0.18 7.29 6.31
C ASN A 149 1.71 7.39 6.17
N ALA A 150 2.27 7.03 5.02
CA ALA A 150 3.70 7.18 4.74
C ALA A 150 4.16 8.64 4.81
N ILE A 151 3.30 9.61 4.46
CA ILE A 151 3.59 11.03 4.66
C ILE A 151 3.81 11.32 6.15
N LEU A 152 2.90 10.86 7.02
CA LEU A 152 3.01 11.07 8.48
C LEU A 152 4.27 10.39 9.04
N TYR A 153 4.50 9.12 8.69
CA TYR A 153 5.68 8.38 9.15
C TYR A 153 6.99 9.01 8.66
N ALA A 154 7.03 9.54 7.45
CA ALA A 154 8.19 10.27 6.94
C ALA A 154 8.41 11.59 7.70
N CYS A 155 7.34 12.32 8.06
CA CYS A 155 7.44 13.51 8.90
C CYS A 155 7.99 13.16 10.29
N GLU A 156 7.48 12.10 10.93
CA GLU A 156 7.99 11.60 12.22
C GLU A 156 9.47 11.26 12.13
N LYS A 157 9.89 10.56 11.06
CA LYS A 157 11.29 10.23 10.81
C LYS A 157 12.15 11.49 10.65
N THR A 158 11.71 12.45 9.83
CA THR A 158 12.41 13.73 9.61
C THR A 158 12.62 14.49 10.91
N LEU A 159 11.59 14.57 11.77
CA LEU A 159 11.69 15.23 13.07
C LEU A 159 12.62 14.49 14.03
N LYS A 160 12.53 13.15 14.08
CA LYS A 160 13.36 12.31 14.95
C LYS A 160 14.85 12.38 14.58
N GLU A 161 15.15 12.39 13.29
CA GLU A 161 16.52 12.38 12.78
C GLU A 161 17.07 13.80 12.57
N ASN A 162 16.20 14.80 12.61
CA ASN A 162 16.49 16.19 12.26
C ASN A 162 17.19 16.29 10.89
N GLN A 163 16.70 15.52 9.91
CA GLN A 163 17.24 15.42 8.56
C GLN A 163 16.12 15.44 7.53
N PRO A 164 16.34 16.08 6.37
CA PRO A 164 15.38 16.07 5.29
C PRO A 164 15.18 14.65 4.73
N VAL A 165 13.94 14.35 4.32
CA VAL A 165 13.59 13.12 3.62
C VAL A 165 12.95 13.46 2.28
N LEU A 166 13.32 12.71 1.24
CA LEU A 166 12.63 12.71 -0.04
C LEU A 166 11.72 11.47 -0.11
N LEU A 167 10.41 11.66 -0.08
CA LEU A 167 9.41 10.59 -0.10
C LEU A 167 8.77 10.50 -1.48
N GLY A 168 9.01 9.41 -2.22
CA GLY A 168 8.25 9.07 -3.42
C GLY A 168 6.85 8.60 -3.05
N LEU A 169 5.83 9.16 -3.71
CA LEU A 169 4.42 8.83 -3.51
C LEU A 169 3.94 7.75 -4.49
N PRO A 170 2.76 7.13 -4.25
CA PRO A 170 2.15 6.20 -5.18
C PRO A 170 1.95 6.80 -6.58
N SER A 171 1.80 5.91 -7.57
CA SER A 171 1.65 6.38 -8.95
C SER A 171 0.32 7.13 -9.14
N LYS A 172 0.36 8.15 -10.01
CA LYS A 172 -0.79 8.96 -10.45
C LYS A 172 -1.69 9.38 -9.29
N CYS A 173 -1.10 9.98 -8.26
CA CYS A 173 -1.86 10.52 -7.14
C CYS A 173 -1.53 12.01 -6.92
N GLN A 174 -2.35 12.67 -6.12
CA GLN A 174 -2.17 14.05 -5.70
C GLN A 174 -2.30 14.13 -4.17
N PRO A 175 -1.25 14.57 -3.44
CA PRO A 175 -1.36 14.89 -2.03
C PRO A 175 -2.20 16.15 -1.82
N ARG A 176 -3.03 16.11 -0.78
CA ARG A 176 -3.68 17.28 -0.18
C ARG A 176 -3.44 17.18 1.32
N ILE A 177 -2.60 18.07 1.83
CA ILE A 177 -2.12 18.06 3.21
C ILE A 177 -2.65 19.30 3.91
N SER A 178 -3.14 19.10 5.13
CA SER A 178 -3.55 20.14 6.08
C SER A 178 -2.76 19.95 7.37
N ASP A 179 -2.92 20.83 8.35
CA ASP A 179 -2.21 20.69 9.63
C ASP A 179 -2.64 19.46 10.45
N GLU A 180 -3.84 18.92 10.19
CA GLU A 180 -4.44 17.82 10.96
C GLU A 180 -4.49 16.49 10.20
N SER A 181 -4.23 16.49 8.89
CA SER A 181 -4.39 15.28 8.07
C SER A 181 -3.72 15.35 6.71
N ALA A 182 -3.49 14.16 6.15
CA ALA A 182 -3.03 13.95 4.80
C ALA A 182 -4.05 13.11 4.01
N TYR A 183 -4.36 13.57 2.79
CA TYR A 183 -5.10 12.80 1.80
C TYR A 183 -4.23 12.54 0.58
N LEU A 184 -4.42 11.37 -0.04
CA LEU A 184 -3.93 11.09 -1.40
C LEU A 184 -5.09 10.79 -2.32
N TYR A 185 -5.29 11.62 -3.34
CA TYR A 185 -6.33 11.45 -4.34
C TYR A 185 -5.78 10.76 -5.57
N SER A 186 -6.51 9.82 -6.15
CA SER A 186 -6.16 9.26 -7.46
C SER A 186 -6.29 10.31 -8.56
N LEU A 187 -5.38 10.25 -9.53
CA LEU A 187 -5.40 10.98 -10.80
C LEU A 187 -5.67 10.04 -11.98
N MET A 188 -5.97 8.76 -11.73
CA MET A 188 -6.29 7.81 -12.79
C MET A 188 -7.67 8.10 -13.37
N ALA A 189 -7.78 7.96 -14.70
CA ALA A 189 -9.06 8.14 -15.38
C ALA A 189 -10.08 7.13 -14.84
N ALA A 190 -11.34 7.56 -14.67
CA ALA A 190 -12.43 6.77 -14.10
C ALA A 190 -12.33 6.42 -12.59
N GLU A 191 -11.24 6.76 -11.91
CA GLU A 191 -11.11 6.65 -10.44
C GLU A 191 -11.56 7.92 -9.71
N HIS A 192 -12.67 8.51 -10.16
CA HIS A 192 -13.20 9.75 -9.60
C HIS A 192 -13.44 9.62 -8.08
N ASP A 193 -12.92 10.59 -7.32
CA ASP A 193 -13.02 10.68 -5.86
C ASP A 193 -12.43 9.48 -5.08
N VAL A 194 -11.66 8.60 -5.74
CA VAL A 194 -10.92 7.54 -5.05
C VAL A 194 -9.75 8.17 -4.30
N ARG A 195 -9.70 7.95 -2.99
CA ARG A 195 -8.69 8.56 -2.11
C ARG A 195 -8.33 7.69 -0.91
N GLY A 196 -7.13 7.92 -0.40
CA GLY A 196 -6.67 7.45 0.90
C GLY A 196 -6.54 8.60 1.90
N PHE A 197 -6.56 8.26 3.18
CA PHE A 197 -6.58 9.23 4.28
C PHE A 197 -5.70 8.78 5.44
N ALA A 198 -5.06 9.75 6.09
CA ALA A 198 -4.38 9.59 7.37
C ALA A 198 -4.62 10.83 8.24
N ALA A 199 -5.03 10.60 9.49
CA ALA A 199 -5.19 11.64 10.50
C ALA A 199 -3.87 11.83 11.27
N ASP A 200 -3.43 13.07 11.44
CA ASP A 200 -2.24 13.40 12.21
C ASP A 200 -2.59 13.57 13.70
N GLN A 201 -2.52 12.48 14.44
CA GLN A 201 -2.78 12.50 15.89
C GLN A 201 -1.61 13.09 16.71
N SER A 202 -0.41 13.16 16.11
CA SER A 202 0.82 13.56 16.78
C SER A 202 1.21 15.02 16.50
N GLY A 203 0.46 15.71 15.63
CA GLY A 203 0.76 17.06 15.17
C GLY A 203 2.16 17.14 14.56
N VAL A 204 2.53 16.19 13.70
CA VAL A 204 3.84 16.18 13.04
C VAL A 204 3.85 17.05 11.78
N LEU A 205 2.71 17.20 11.10
CA LEU A 205 2.55 17.97 9.88
C LEU A 205 2.82 19.46 10.12
N GLU A 206 2.34 20.00 11.25
CA GLU A 206 2.59 21.40 11.62
C GLU A 206 4.07 21.70 11.92
N LYS A 207 4.90 20.67 12.14
CA LYS A 207 6.31 20.80 12.56
C LYS A 207 7.31 20.67 11.41
N VAL A 208 6.84 20.41 10.19
CA VAL A 208 7.68 20.21 9.01
C VAL A 208 7.30 21.14 7.85
N HIS A 209 8.28 21.49 7.02
CA HIS A 209 8.03 22.05 5.70
C HIS A 209 7.90 20.92 4.68
N ILE A 210 6.81 20.89 3.93
CA ILE A 210 6.57 19.90 2.88
C ILE A 210 6.46 20.62 1.56
N SER A 211 7.31 20.25 0.60
CA SER A 211 7.26 20.73 -0.77
C SER A 211 7.09 19.58 -1.75
N GLU A 212 6.16 19.74 -2.68
CA GLU A 212 5.91 18.75 -3.72
C GLU A 212 6.89 18.92 -4.88
N VAL A 213 7.44 17.80 -5.36
CA VAL A 213 8.34 17.74 -6.52
C VAL A 213 7.90 16.65 -7.48
N LEU A 214 8.10 16.89 -8.79
CA LEU A 214 7.92 15.85 -9.79
C LEU A 214 9.09 14.86 -9.72
N ASN A 215 8.82 13.57 -9.92
CA ASN A 215 9.89 12.58 -10.04
C ASN A 215 10.44 12.60 -11.48
N PRO A 216 11.73 12.97 -11.71
CA PRO A 216 12.29 13.10 -13.05
C PRO A 216 12.58 11.76 -13.72
N ILE A 217 12.71 10.66 -12.96
CA ILE A 217 13.04 9.33 -13.50
C ILE A 217 11.82 8.39 -13.57
N ALA A 218 10.70 8.75 -12.93
CA ALA A 218 9.49 7.94 -12.90
C ALA A 218 8.24 8.78 -13.25
N ARG A 219 7.87 8.80 -14.54
CA ARG A 219 6.68 9.53 -15.01
C ARG A 219 5.41 9.04 -14.29
N GLY A 220 4.59 9.99 -13.86
CA GLY A 220 3.33 9.70 -13.15
C GLY A 220 3.53 9.53 -11.65
N PHE A 221 4.76 9.51 -11.15
CA PHE A 221 5.05 9.54 -9.71
C PHE A 221 5.38 10.98 -9.29
N ARG A 222 4.96 11.32 -8.07
CA ARG A 222 5.34 12.56 -7.39
C ARG A 222 6.24 12.20 -6.22
N ALA A 223 6.96 13.18 -5.69
CA ALA A 223 7.66 13.04 -4.43
C ALA A 223 7.42 14.28 -3.55
N LEU A 224 7.63 14.11 -2.25
CA LEU A 224 7.58 15.16 -1.25
C LEU A 224 8.97 15.31 -0.64
N ARG A 225 9.49 16.53 -0.64
CA ARG A 225 10.64 16.90 0.18
C ARG A 225 10.12 17.40 1.51
N ILE A 226 10.49 16.71 2.59
CA ILE A 226 10.03 16.95 3.95
C ILE A 226 11.23 17.38 4.78
N GLU A 227 11.14 18.56 5.38
CA GLU A 227 12.22 19.22 6.13
C GLU A 227 11.72 19.65 7.52
N PRO A 228 12.52 19.56 8.59
CA PRO A 228 12.13 20.10 9.90
C PRO A 228 11.91 21.61 9.83
N LYS A 229 10.85 22.13 10.46
CA LYS A 229 10.76 23.58 10.72
C LYS A 229 11.81 23.95 11.77
N THR A 230 12.51 25.05 11.53
CA THR A 230 13.50 25.61 12.45
C THR A 230 12.85 26.31 13.62
#